data_AF-A0A2U8PTW5-F1
#
_entry.id   AF-A0A2U8PTW5-F1
#
_cell.length_a   1.000
_cell.length_b   1.000
_cell.length_c   1.000
_cell.angle_alpha   90.00
_cell.angle_beta   90.00
_cell.angle_gamma   90.00
#
_symmetry.space_group_name_H-M   'P 1'
#
loop_
_entity.id
_entity.type
_entity.pdbx_description
1 polymer ?
#
loop_
_entity_poly.entity_id
_entity_poly.type
_entity_poly.pdbx_seq_one_letter_code
_entity_poly.pdbx_strand_id
1 'polypeptide(L)' 'MPPKLEETVMSDLEQAIRERAYQLWMESGAEHGHAERHWLEAQREVLSVSLGAVARVSKVSSDKKPKPAASRKKRRAA' A
#
# COMPACT_ATOMS: atom_id res chain seq x y z
N MET A 1 30.30 -14.26 7.44
CA MET A 1 29.81 -12.87 7.45
C MET A 1 28.29 -12.88 7.33
N PRO A 2 27.54 -12.45 8.36
CA PRO A 2 26.11 -12.17 8.20
C PRO A 2 25.75 -10.73 8.65
N PRO A 3 24.62 -10.13 8.20
CA PRO A 3 23.67 -10.59 7.19
C PRO A 3 23.34 -9.52 6.13
N LYS A 4 23.16 -9.94 4.87
CA LYS A 4 22.72 -9.09 3.75
C LYS A 4 21.18 -8.94 3.78
N LEU A 5 20.64 -8.52 4.93
CA LEU A 5 19.20 -8.36 5.13
C LEU A 5 18.61 -7.26 4.22
N GLU A 6 19.41 -6.28 3.82
CA GLU A 6 18.93 -5.19 2.95
C GLU A 6 18.74 -5.59 1.48
N GLU A 7 19.40 -6.66 1.00
CA GLU A 7 19.18 -7.13 -0.37
C GLU A 7 17.85 -7.88 -0.51
N THR A 8 17.37 -8.51 0.57
CA THR A 8 16.14 -9.30 0.54
C THR A 8 14.89 -8.44 0.36
N VAL A 9 14.82 -7.29 1.03
CA VAL A 9 13.67 -6.38 0.94
C VAL A 9 13.60 -5.65 -0.41
N MET A 10 14.74 -5.29 -1.01
CA MET A 10 14.75 -4.73 -2.37
C MET A 10 14.35 -5.81 -3.39
N SER A 11 14.88 -7.03 -3.23
CA SER A 11 14.55 -8.16 -4.11
C SER A 11 13.08 -8.56 -4.03
N ASP A 12 12.45 -8.45 -2.86
CA ASP A 12 11.03 -8.77 -2.66
C ASP A 12 10.11 -7.78 -3.41
N LEU A 13 10.42 -6.48 -3.33
CA LEU A 13 9.68 -5.45 -4.06
C LEU A 13 9.82 -5.62 -5.58
N GLU A 14 11.04 -5.87 -6.07
CA GLU A 14 11.30 -6.12 -7.48
C GLU A 14 10.59 -7.39 -7.99
N GLN A 15 10.54 -8.45 -7.18
CA GLN A 15 9.78 -9.66 -7.49
C GLN A 15 8.28 -9.36 -7.61
N ALA A 16 7.71 -8.61 -6.67
CA ALA A 16 6.31 -8.23 -6.72
C ALA A 16 5.96 -7.42 -7.99
N ILE A 17 6.83 -6.48 -8.39
CA ILE A 17 6.66 -5.71 -9.63
C ILE A 17 6.69 -6.64 -10.85
N ARG A 18 7.63 -7.59 -10.87
CA ARG A 18 7.77 -8.55 -11.97
C ARG A 18 6.57 -9.47 -12.10
N GLU A 19 6.10 -10.04 -11.01
CA GLU A 19 4.91 -10.91 -11.01
C GLU A 19 3.68 -10.14 -11.50
N ARG A 20 3.52 -8.88 -11.08
CA ARG A 20 2.39 -8.06 -11.50
C ARG A 20 2.47 -7.67 -12.96
N ALA A 21 3.66 -7.30 -13.45
CA ALA A 21 3.89 -7.01 -14.86
C ALA A 21 3.64 -8.23 -15.74
N TYR A 22 4.04 -9.43 -15.30
CA TYR A 22 3.82 -10.67 -16.01
C TYR A 22 2.33 -11.03 -16.11
N GLN A 23 1.58 -10.88 -15.02
CA GLN A 23 0.12 -11.08 -15.02
C GLN A 23 -0.58 -10.11 -15.98
N LEU A 24 -0.27 -8.81 -15.87
CA LEU A 24 -0.80 -7.78 -16.78
C LEU A 24 -0.47 -8.08 -18.25
N TRP A 25 0.76 -8.53 -18.53
CA TRP A 25 1.17 -8.89 -19.88
C TRP A 25 0.44 -10.12 -20.42
N MET A 26 0.21 -11.13 -19.59
CA MET A 26 -0.57 -12.32 -19.93
C MET A 26 -2.05 -11.99 -20.17
N GLU A 27 -2.66 -11.15 -19.32
CA GLU A 27 -4.05 -10.70 -19.44
C GLU A 27 -4.28 -9.85 -20.70
N SER A 28 -3.31 -9.02 -21.08
CA SER A 28 -3.36 -8.19 -22.29
C SER A 28 -3.03 -8.96 -23.57
N GLY A 29 -2.85 -10.29 -23.52
CA GLY A 29 -2.63 -11.12 -24.71
C GLY A 29 -1.20 -11.12 -25.23
N ALA A 30 -0.22 -10.78 -24.39
CA ALA A 30 1.21 -10.80 -24.70
C ALA A 30 1.62 -9.92 -25.90
N GLU A 31 0.89 -8.82 -26.15
CA GLU A 31 1.15 -7.93 -27.29
C GLU A 31 2.55 -7.30 -27.20
N HIS A 32 3.38 -7.60 -28.20
CA HIS A 32 4.76 -7.16 -28.26
C HIS A 32 4.82 -5.65 -28.48
N GLY A 33 5.44 -4.92 -27.55
CA GLY A 33 5.51 -3.45 -27.54
C GLY A 33 4.76 -2.78 -26.38
N HIS A 34 3.89 -3.52 -25.68
CA HIS A 34 3.22 -3.01 -24.47
C HIS A 34 3.92 -3.45 -23.17
N ALA A 35 4.98 -4.25 -23.24
CA ALA A 35 5.69 -4.75 -22.07
C ALA A 35 6.18 -3.62 -21.13
N GLU A 36 6.74 -2.53 -21.67
CA GLU A 36 7.14 -1.37 -20.87
C GLU A 36 5.96 -0.67 -20.19
N ARG A 37 4.81 -0.54 -20.89
CA ARG A 37 3.60 0.04 -20.29
C ARG A 37 3.09 -0.80 -19.13
N HIS A 38 3.00 -2.12 -19.31
CA HIS A 38 2.57 -3.04 -18.26
C HIS A 38 3.56 -3.07 -17.09
N TRP A 39 4.87 -2.96 -17.37
CA TRP A 39 5.89 -2.84 -16.33
C TRP A 39 5.75 -1.56 -15.50
N LEU A 40 5.55 -0.41 -16.15
CA LEU A 40 5.34 0.88 -15.47
C LEU A 40 4.05 0.88 -14.64
N GLU A 41 2.98 0.27 -15.15
CA GLU A 41 1.70 0.13 -14.45
C GLU A 41 1.85 -0.79 -13.23
N ALA A 42 2.51 -1.94 -13.38
CA ALA A 42 2.84 -2.85 -12.29
C ALA A 42 3.68 -2.17 -11.20
N GLN A 43 4.69 -1.38 -11.59
CA GLN A 43 5.52 -0.65 -10.63
C GLN A 43 4.69 0.37 -9.84
N ARG A 44 3.81 1.11 -10.52
CA ARG A 44 2.92 2.08 -9.87
C ARG A 44 1.93 1.40 -8.92
N GLU A 45 1.39 0.25 -9.30
CA GLU A 45 0.46 -0.52 -8.49
C GLU A 45 1.14 -1.11 -7.25
N VAL A 46 2.32 -1.73 -7.38
CA VAL A 46 3.06 -2.30 -6.25
C VAL A 46 3.51 -1.22 -5.26
N LEU A 47 3.99 -0.07 -5.76
CA LEU A 47 4.32 1.08 -4.90
C LEU A 47 3.07 1.65 -4.22
N SER A 48 1.95 1.76 -4.94
CA SER A 48 0.69 2.26 -4.39
C SER A 48 0.10 1.30 -3.35
N VAL A 49 0.19 -0.02 -3.56
CA VAL A 49 -0.26 -1.03 -2.60
C VAL A 49 0.63 -1.03 -1.36
N SER A 50 1.94 -0.93 -1.52
CA SER A 50 2.90 -0.87 -0.40
C SER A 50 2.71 0.40 0.43
N LEU A 51 2.57 1.56 -0.21
CA LEU A 51 2.29 2.83 0.46
C LEU A 51 0.87 2.88 1.02
N GLY A 52 -0.09 2.34 0.29
CA GLY A 52 -1.50 2.25 0.65
C GLY A 52 -1.73 1.32 1.83
N ALA A 53 -0.97 0.22 1.97
CA ALA A 53 -0.93 -0.65 3.14
C ALA A 53 -0.51 0.13 4.40
N VAL A 54 0.48 1.01 4.26
CA VAL A 54 0.91 1.93 5.34
C VAL A 54 -0.16 3.00 5.64
N ALA A 55 -0.83 3.54 4.62
CA ALA A 55 -1.88 4.54 4.83
C ALA A 55 -3.16 3.95 5.43
N ARG A 56 -3.54 2.74 5.03
CA ARG A 56 -4.74 2.05 5.52
C ARG A 56 -4.55 1.46 6.92
N VAL A 57 -3.33 1.06 7.32
CA VAL A 57 -3.05 0.76 8.75
C VAL A 57 -3.16 2.03 9.62
N SER A 58 -2.81 3.20 9.08
CA SER A 58 -2.97 4.49 9.77
C SER A 58 -4.44 4.90 9.91
N LYS A 59 -5.28 4.59 8.89
CA LYS A 59 -6.71 4.88 8.91
C LYS A 59 -7.51 3.88 9.75
N VAL A 60 -7.16 2.59 9.75
CA VAL A 60 -7.81 1.57 10.61
C VAL A 60 -7.43 1.72 12.09
N SER A 61 -6.23 2.25 12.40
CA SER A 61 -5.84 2.60 13.78
C SER A 61 -6.53 3.87 14.30
N SER A 62 -7.09 4.70 13.40
CA SER A 62 -7.88 5.89 13.76
C SER A 62 -9.38 5.58 13.90
N ASP A 63 -9.84 4.39 13.54
CA ASP A 63 -11.23 3.93 13.71
C ASP A 63 -11.39 3.16 15.04
N LYS A 64 -10.88 3.73 16.14
CA LYS A 64 -11.24 3.34 17.53
C LYS A 64 -11.56 4.56 18.39
N LYS A 65 -12.27 5.55 17.84
CA LYS A 65 -12.87 6.62 18.66
C LYS A 65 -14.18 7.15 18.08
N PRO A 66 -15.34 6.67 18.55
CA PRO A 66 -16.53 7.49 18.49
C PRO A 66 -16.45 8.57 19.58
N LYS A 67 -16.19 9.80 19.13
CA LYS A 67 -16.76 11.10 19.57
C LYS A 67 -16.79 11.43 21.09
N PRO A 68 -16.05 12.46 21.57
CA PRO A 68 -16.38 13.07 22.85
C PRO A 68 -17.63 13.94 22.69
N ALA A 69 -18.76 13.49 23.21
CA ALA A 69 -19.97 14.30 23.37
C ALA A 69 -19.75 15.31 24.52
N ALA A 70 -19.03 16.40 24.22
CA ALA A 70 -19.05 17.58 25.06
C ALA A 70 -20.39 18.29 24.85
N SER A 71 -21.33 18.15 25.79
CA SER A 71 -22.36 19.16 26.11
C SER A 71 -23.35 18.68 27.17
N ARG A 72 -23.01 18.83 28.46
CA ARG A 72 -24.05 19.10 29.48
C ARG A 72 -23.56 20.04 30.58
N LYS A 73 -23.45 21.29 30.16
CA LYS A 73 -24.01 22.50 30.78
C LYS A 73 -24.39 22.40 32.28
N LYS A 74 -23.79 23.35 33.04
CA LYS A 74 -24.21 24.00 34.31
C LYS A 74 -23.54 23.49 35.59
N ARG A 75 -22.43 24.17 35.93
CA ARG A 75 -22.17 24.62 37.30
C ARG A 75 -23.28 25.62 37.69
N ARG A 76 -24.00 25.36 38.78
CA ARG A 76 -24.54 26.41 39.65
C ARG A 76 -24.66 25.88 41.07
N ALA A 77 -24.10 26.67 41.98
CA ALA A 77 -24.15 26.50 43.42
C ALA A 77 -25.56 26.73 43.96
N ALA A 78 -25.88 26.01 45.04
CA ALA A 78 -26.75 26.42 46.14
C ALA A 78 -26.41 25.51 47.33
#